data_AF-A0A7V9ZH39-F1
#
_entry.id   AF-A0A7V9ZH39-F1
#
_cell.length_a   1.000
_cell.length_b   1.000
_cell.length_c   1.000
_cell.angle_alpha   90.00
_cell.angle_beta   90.00
_cell.angle_gamma   90.00
#
_symmetry.space_group_name_H-M   'P 1'
#
loop_
_entity.id
_entity.type
_entity.pdbx_description
1 polymer ?
#
loop_
_entity_poly.entity_id
_entity_poly.type
_entity_poly.pdbx_seq_one_letter_code
_entity_poly.pdbx_strand_id
1 'polypeptide(L)'
;MPAGAQAAFVISITDGDTLHLRAQQPGKVLRATGDVTVRLLEIDTPETVDPSQPVACYGPAASAALGRLAPPGSKVWVVADKERIDPYDRLLLYLWSTDAGGSTFVNLAMVRNGFAKAVLYEPNNRYIDVMRQAEANARAAGRGLWEYCPSFGAPLVQPTPTPTPTLAPISTPTPSPAPSPSAAPRPFVQPNPEGCAFGYTPCVPPYPPDVNCEDVAGPIQVTGADPHGLDADNDGIACES
;
A
#
# COMPACT_ATOMS: atom_id res chain seq x y z
N MET A 1 -18.29 -11.26 9.41
CA MET A 1 -19.13 -10.17 8.88
C MET A 1 -20.47 -10.12 9.63
N PRO A 2 -21.01 -8.93 9.98
CA PRO A 2 -22.30 -8.79 10.68
C PRO A 2 -23.49 -9.20 9.81
N ALA A 3 -24.56 -9.71 10.44
CA ALA A 3 -25.84 -9.93 9.78
C ALA A 3 -26.43 -8.59 9.30
N GLY A 4 -27.05 -8.60 8.11
CA GLY A 4 -27.65 -7.42 7.50
C GLY A 4 -26.67 -6.47 6.81
N ALA A 5 -25.41 -6.89 6.61
CA ALA A 5 -24.47 -6.14 5.78
C ALA A 5 -24.95 -6.10 4.32
N GLN A 6 -24.91 -4.92 3.70
CA GLN A 6 -25.38 -4.71 2.33
C GLN A 6 -24.20 -4.82 1.35
N ALA A 7 -24.39 -5.53 0.25
CA ALA A 7 -23.35 -5.69 -0.77
C ALA A 7 -23.19 -4.44 -1.64
N ALA A 8 -21.93 -4.12 -1.96
CA ALA A 8 -21.53 -3.04 -2.84
C ALA A 8 -20.28 -3.43 -3.63
N PHE A 9 -19.98 -2.66 -4.67
CA PHE A 9 -18.73 -2.74 -5.42
C PHE A 9 -17.86 -1.53 -5.13
N VAL A 10 -16.57 -1.75 -5.01
CA VAL A 10 -15.58 -0.67 -4.94
C VAL A 10 -15.42 -0.07 -6.32
N ILE A 11 -15.57 1.25 -6.44
CA ILE A 11 -15.39 1.97 -7.70
C ILE A 11 -13.98 2.54 -7.79
N SER A 12 -13.55 3.25 -6.75
CA SER A 12 -12.22 3.84 -6.66
C SER A 12 -11.85 4.09 -5.20
N ILE A 13 -10.54 4.24 -4.94
CA ILE A 13 -10.00 4.66 -3.66
C ILE A 13 -9.59 6.13 -3.77
N THR A 14 -10.01 6.95 -2.82
CA THR A 14 -9.60 8.37 -2.74
C THR A 14 -8.32 8.49 -1.92
N ASP A 15 -8.33 7.93 -0.71
CA ASP A 15 -7.20 7.90 0.22
C ASP A 15 -7.31 6.68 1.18
N GLY A 16 -6.57 6.66 2.28
CA GLY A 16 -6.53 5.55 3.23
C GLY A 16 -7.83 5.31 4.03
N ASP A 17 -8.79 6.23 4.00
CA ASP A 17 -10.04 6.09 4.74
C ASP A 17 -11.29 6.57 3.99
N THR A 18 -11.12 6.99 2.74
CA THR A 18 -12.18 7.45 1.84
C THR A 18 -12.13 6.67 0.53
N LEU A 19 -13.29 6.15 0.12
CA LEU A 19 -13.46 5.39 -1.11
C LEU A 19 -14.83 5.64 -1.74
N HIS A 20 -14.96 5.35 -3.02
CA HIS A 20 -16.23 5.40 -3.74
C HIS A 20 -16.80 3.99 -3.88
N LEU A 21 -18.07 3.84 -3.50
CA LEU A 21 -18.80 2.58 -3.62
C LEU A 21 -20.02 2.74 -4.52
N ARG A 22 -20.44 1.64 -5.12
CA ARG A 22 -21.73 1.50 -5.81
C ARG A 22 -22.50 0.33 -5.22
N ALA A 23 -23.74 0.55 -4.82
CA ALA A 23 -24.57 -0.52 -4.31
C ALA A 23 -24.81 -1.59 -5.39
N GLN A 24 -24.74 -2.88 -5.01
CA GLN A 24 -25.14 -3.95 -5.94
C GLN A 24 -26.64 -3.83 -6.27
N GLN A 25 -27.45 -3.51 -5.25
CA GLN A 25 -28.88 -3.21 -5.35
C GLN A 25 -29.24 -2.17 -4.27
N PRO A 26 -30.32 -1.39 -4.46
CA PRO A 26 -30.84 -0.51 -3.43
C PRO A 26 -31.17 -1.27 -2.14
N GLY A 27 -30.91 -0.65 -1.00
CA GLY A 27 -31.13 -1.25 0.31
C GLY A 27 -31.12 -0.21 1.43
N LYS A 28 -31.09 -0.71 2.68
CA LYS A 28 -31.22 0.14 3.87
C LYS A 28 -30.02 1.08 4.07
N VAL A 29 -28.82 0.61 3.75
CA VAL A 29 -27.56 1.35 3.93
C VAL A 29 -27.28 2.21 2.71
N LEU A 30 -27.24 1.61 1.52
CA LEU A 30 -27.08 2.31 0.24
C LEU A 30 -28.43 2.33 -0.48
N ARG A 31 -29.06 3.50 -0.54
CA ARG A 31 -30.47 3.65 -0.98
C ARG A 31 -30.65 3.66 -2.50
N ALA A 32 -29.58 3.82 -3.25
CA ALA A 32 -29.58 3.88 -4.71
C ALA A 32 -28.31 3.20 -5.25
N THR A 33 -28.27 2.94 -6.56
CA THR A 33 -27.14 2.32 -7.27
C THR A 33 -26.22 3.34 -7.94
N GLY A 34 -26.30 4.61 -7.53
CA GLY A 34 -25.32 5.62 -7.91
C GLY A 34 -24.03 5.48 -7.13
N ASP A 35 -22.97 6.15 -7.60
CA ASP A 35 -21.70 6.22 -6.87
C ASP A 35 -21.86 7.11 -5.65
N VAL A 36 -21.33 6.64 -4.52
CA VAL A 36 -21.37 7.37 -3.26
C VAL A 36 -19.96 7.41 -2.67
N THR A 37 -19.61 8.58 -2.13
CA THR A 37 -18.38 8.75 -1.35
C THR A 37 -18.60 8.20 0.05
N VAL A 38 -17.68 7.37 0.53
CA VAL A 38 -17.75 6.70 1.82
C VAL A 38 -16.52 7.08 2.64
N ARG A 39 -16.74 7.56 3.87
CA ARG A 39 -15.72 7.73 4.91
C ARG A 39 -15.80 6.54 5.86
N LEU A 40 -14.68 5.83 6.01
CA LEU A 40 -14.59 4.68 6.88
C LEU A 40 -14.72 5.12 8.34
N LEU A 41 -15.67 4.50 9.04
CA LEU A 41 -15.93 4.79 10.44
C LEU A 41 -14.78 4.37 11.36
N GLU A 42 -14.61 5.15 12.41
CA GLU A 42 -13.71 4.93 13.54
C GLU A 42 -12.21 4.85 13.23
N ILE A 43 -11.80 5.21 12.02
CA ILE A 43 -10.40 5.25 11.61
C ILE A 43 -10.06 6.60 10.99
N ASP A 44 -8.81 7.00 11.12
CA ASP A 44 -8.28 8.21 10.48
C ASP A 44 -6.88 7.92 9.96
N THR A 45 -6.64 8.23 8.69
CA THR A 45 -5.37 7.97 8.00
C THR A 45 -4.60 9.24 7.74
N PRO A 46 -3.26 9.18 7.58
CA PRO A 46 -2.50 10.35 7.18
C PRO A 46 -2.96 10.87 5.80
N GLU A 47 -3.27 12.16 5.73
CA GLU A 47 -3.83 12.84 4.55
C GLU A 47 -2.92 12.76 3.31
N THR A 48 -3.51 12.65 2.11
CA THR A 48 -2.77 12.52 0.84
C THR A 48 -3.28 13.40 -0.30
N VAL A 49 -4.50 13.94 -0.21
CA VAL A 49 -5.19 14.55 -1.37
C VAL A 49 -5.48 16.03 -1.19
N ASP A 50 -5.23 16.62 -0.01
CA ASP A 50 -5.36 18.06 0.20
C ASP A 50 -4.24 18.82 -0.55
N PRO A 51 -4.55 19.57 -1.62
CA PRO A 51 -3.55 20.29 -2.41
C PRO A 51 -2.91 21.46 -1.66
N SER A 52 -3.50 21.88 -0.52
CA SER A 52 -2.97 22.95 0.32
C SER A 52 -1.99 22.44 1.39
N GLN A 53 -1.84 21.14 1.54
CA GLN A 53 -0.98 20.51 2.53
C GLN A 53 0.04 19.57 1.88
N PRO A 54 1.22 19.38 2.50
CA PRO A 54 2.12 18.32 2.05
C PRO A 54 1.46 16.95 2.29
N VAL A 55 1.74 16.00 1.41
CA VAL A 55 1.38 14.58 1.62
C VAL A 55 1.91 14.13 2.97
N ALA A 56 1.07 13.54 3.81
CA ALA A 56 1.47 13.10 5.13
C ALA A 56 2.27 11.77 5.06
N CYS A 57 3.21 11.63 5.99
CA CYS A 57 3.97 10.43 6.21
C CYS A 57 3.03 9.21 6.37
N TYR A 58 3.34 8.13 5.66
CA TYR A 58 2.54 6.91 5.58
C TYR A 58 1.17 7.01 4.89
N GLY A 59 0.75 8.20 4.42
CA GLY A 59 -0.50 8.37 3.70
C GLY A 59 -0.61 7.48 2.44
N PRO A 60 0.38 7.50 1.52
CA PRO A 60 0.35 6.63 0.34
C PRO A 60 0.31 5.13 0.68
N ALA A 61 1.00 4.72 1.75
CA ALA A 61 0.97 3.34 2.22
C ALA A 61 -0.41 2.94 2.77
N ALA A 62 -1.11 3.86 3.43
CA ALA A 62 -2.49 3.67 3.88
C ALA A 62 -3.46 3.55 2.70
N SER A 63 -3.37 4.43 1.70
CA SER A 63 -4.19 4.34 0.47
C SER A 63 -3.97 3.01 -0.25
N ALA A 64 -2.71 2.58 -0.39
CA ALA A 64 -2.38 1.29 -0.99
C ALA A 64 -2.89 0.10 -0.15
N ALA A 65 -2.87 0.19 1.18
CA ALA A 65 -3.40 -0.84 2.06
C ALA A 65 -4.92 -0.98 1.91
N LEU A 66 -5.66 0.13 1.84
CA LEU A 66 -7.09 0.08 1.56
C LEU A 66 -7.36 -0.53 0.18
N GLY A 67 -6.58 -0.16 -0.84
CA GLY A 67 -6.65 -0.76 -2.17
C GLY A 67 -6.40 -2.27 -2.19
N ARG A 68 -5.53 -2.80 -1.33
CA ARG A 68 -5.34 -4.27 -1.19
C ARG A 68 -6.49 -4.94 -0.46
N LEU A 69 -7.04 -4.31 0.58
CA LEU A 69 -8.12 -4.86 1.40
C LEU A 69 -9.49 -4.80 0.71
N ALA A 70 -9.68 -3.82 -0.17
CA ALA A 70 -10.90 -3.57 -0.93
C ALA A 70 -10.54 -3.06 -2.35
N PRO A 71 -10.02 -3.94 -3.24
CA PRO A 71 -9.58 -3.54 -4.58
C PRO A 71 -10.71 -2.92 -5.40
N PRO A 72 -10.44 -1.89 -6.24
CA PRO A 72 -11.40 -1.44 -7.24
C PRO A 72 -11.96 -2.60 -8.07
N GLY A 73 -13.28 -2.59 -8.29
CA GLY A 73 -14.01 -3.68 -8.94
C GLY A 73 -14.40 -4.85 -8.02
N SER A 74 -13.82 -4.96 -6.82
CA SER A 74 -14.16 -6.03 -5.88
C SER A 74 -15.51 -5.81 -5.20
N LYS A 75 -16.12 -6.91 -4.75
CA LYS A 75 -17.34 -6.88 -3.94
C LYS A 75 -16.99 -6.75 -2.46
N VAL A 76 -17.66 -5.83 -1.79
CA VAL A 76 -17.53 -5.53 -0.36
C VAL A 76 -18.91 -5.51 0.30
N TRP A 77 -18.91 -5.54 1.63
CA TRP A 77 -20.12 -5.48 2.44
C TRP A 77 -20.05 -4.32 3.41
N VAL A 78 -21.09 -3.50 3.41
CA VAL A 78 -21.17 -2.28 4.20
C VAL A 78 -22.17 -2.40 5.34
N VAL A 79 -21.84 -1.79 6.46
CA VAL A 79 -22.74 -1.61 7.60
C VAL A 79 -22.64 -0.17 8.08
N ALA A 80 -23.77 0.48 8.29
CA ALA A 80 -23.82 1.78 8.95
C ALA A 80 -23.94 1.63 10.48
N ASP A 81 -23.62 2.71 11.20
CA ASP A 81 -23.92 2.87 12.62
C ASP A 81 -25.14 3.81 12.80
N LYS A 82 -25.21 4.50 13.94
CA LYS A 82 -26.32 5.40 14.32
C LYS A 82 -26.46 6.57 13.35
N GLU A 83 -25.37 7.28 13.06
CA GLU A 83 -25.33 8.34 12.06
C GLU A 83 -24.72 7.84 10.76
N ARG A 84 -25.38 8.18 9.66
CA ARG A 84 -25.07 7.62 8.33
C ARG A 84 -24.32 8.59 7.42
N ILE A 85 -24.41 9.89 7.67
CA ILE A 85 -23.91 10.94 6.78
C ILE A 85 -23.16 11.94 7.65
N ASP A 86 -21.96 12.33 7.23
CA ASP A 86 -21.18 13.37 7.89
C ASP A 86 -21.55 14.78 7.36
N PRO A 87 -21.03 15.87 7.95
CA PRO A 87 -21.31 17.23 7.48
C PRO A 87 -20.83 17.56 6.05
N TYR A 88 -20.05 16.66 5.43
CA TYR A 88 -19.53 16.80 4.06
C TYR A 88 -20.29 15.90 3.07
N ASP A 89 -21.49 15.43 3.45
CA ASP A 89 -22.35 14.55 2.65
C ASP A 89 -21.72 13.19 2.28
N ARG A 90 -20.70 12.74 3.01
CA ARG A 90 -20.12 11.39 2.84
C ARG A 90 -20.87 10.39 3.69
N LEU A 91 -21.04 9.17 3.17
CA LEU A 91 -21.60 8.08 3.96
C LEU A 91 -20.58 7.53 4.96
N LEU A 92 -21.00 7.37 6.21
CA LEU A 92 -20.21 6.83 7.31
C LEU A 92 -20.44 5.33 7.44
N LEU A 93 -19.45 4.52 7.04
CA LEU A 93 -19.62 3.06 6.96
C LEU A 93 -18.45 2.26 7.54
N TYR A 94 -18.78 1.08 8.06
CA TYR A 94 -17.85 -0.01 8.28
C TYR A 94 -17.85 -0.93 7.05
N LEU A 95 -16.69 -1.46 6.69
CA LEU A 95 -16.49 -2.25 5.47
C LEU A 95 -15.92 -3.64 5.77
N TRP A 96 -16.47 -4.66 5.13
CA TRP A 96 -15.90 -6.01 5.09
C TRP A 96 -15.58 -6.39 3.66
N SER A 97 -14.45 -7.07 3.46
CA SER A 97 -14.16 -7.83 2.25
C SER A 97 -14.24 -9.33 2.56
N THR A 98 -14.40 -10.15 1.51
CA THR A 98 -14.33 -11.60 1.66
C THR A 98 -13.52 -12.20 0.53
N ASP A 99 -12.80 -13.24 0.85
CA ASP A 99 -12.07 -14.09 -0.08
C ASP A 99 -12.30 -15.56 0.27
N ALA A 100 -11.50 -16.47 -0.29
CA ALA A 100 -11.56 -17.90 0.02
C ALA A 100 -11.21 -18.22 1.49
N GLY A 101 -10.44 -17.36 2.16
CA GLY A 101 -9.99 -17.51 3.55
C GLY A 101 -10.97 -16.98 4.60
N GLY A 102 -12.00 -16.22 4.18
CA GLY A 102 -13.09 -15.78 5.06
C GLY A 102 -13.45 -14.32 4.86
N SER A 103 -13.90 -13.65 5.93
CA SER A 103 -14.27 -12.24 5.91
C SER A 103 -13.27 -11.38 6.69
N THR A 104 -12.76 -10.32 6.08
CA THR A 104 -11.86 -9.35 6.71
C THR A 104 -12.63 -8.09 7.07
N PHE A 105 -12.51 -7.63 8.32
CA PHE A 105 -13.03 -6.33 8.72
C PHE A 105 -12.00 -5.25 8.33
N VAL A 106 -12.27 -4.51 7.25
CA VAL A 106 -11.31 -3.61 6.61
C VAL A 106 -10.87 -2.50 7.56
N ASN A 107 -11.80 -1.81 8.23
CA ASN A 107 -11.46 -0.72 9.17
C ASN A 107 -10.50 -1.21 10.26
N LEU A 108 -10.79 -2.35 10.88
CA LEU A 108 -9.94 -2.94 11.92
C LEU A 108 -8.58 -3.39 11.36
N ALA A 109 -8.54 -3.94 10.14
CA ALA A 109 -7.30 -4.33 9.49
C ALA A 109 -6.40 -3.12 9.21
N MET A 110 -6.96 -1.96 8.84
CA MET A 110 -6.21 -0.72 8.68
C MET A 110 -5.53 -0.29 9.99
N VAL A 111 -6.26 -0.29 11.10
CA VAL A 111 -5.71 0.09 12.42
C VAL A 111 -4.70 -0.95 12.93
N ARG A 112 -5.04 -2.25 12.86
CA ARG A 112 -4.21 -3.35 13.38
C ARG A 112 -2.83 -3.45 12.72
N ASN A 113 -2.72 -3.00 11.48
CA ASN A 113 -1.47 -3.01 10.71
C ASN A 113 -0.77 -1.65 10.70
N GLY A 114 -1.28 -0.65 11.44
CA GLY A 114 -0.63 0.65 11.58
C GLY A 114 -0.79 1.57 10.37
N PHE A 115 -1.85 1.41 9.57
CA PHE A 115 -2.18 2.33 8.47
C PHE A 115 -3.07 3.49 8.91
N ALA A 116 -3.80 3.33 10.03
CA ALA A 116 -4.73 4.32 10.58
C ALA A 116 -4.63 4.37 12.10
N LYS A 117 -5.01 5.51 12.70
CA LYS A 117 -5.33 5.60 14.13
C LYS A 117 -6.81 5.31 14.36
N ALA A 118 -7.17 4.91 15.57
CA ALA A 118 -8.57 4.85 15.97
C ALA A 118 -9.06 6.27 16.31
N VAL A 119 -10.23 6.64 15.80
CA VAL A 119 -10.87 7.92 16.10
C VAL A 119 -12.32 7.68 16.47
N LEU A 120 -12.85 8.42 17.46
CA LEU A 120 -14.26 8.34 17.82
C LEU A 120 -14.98 9.58 17.31
N TYR A 121 -15.99 9.37 16.46
CA TYR A 121 -16.95 10.40 16.09
C TYR A 121 -18.32 9.99 16.62
N GLU A 122 -18.70 10.58 17.76
CA GLU A 122 -20.00 10.28 18.35
C GLU A 122 -21.14 10.66 17.38
N PRO A 123 -22.24 9.89 17.38
CA PRO A 123 -22.54 8.76 18.25
C PRO A 123 -22.08 7.40 17.69
N ASN A 124 -21.24 7.37 16.65
CA ASN A 124 -20.79 6.13 15.98
C ASN A 124 -19.59 5.53 16.74
N ASN A 125 -19.87 4.50 17.54
CA ASN A 125 -18.95 3.94 18.53
C ASN A 125 -19.00 2.41 18.60
N ARG A 126 -19.57 1.76 17.58
CA ARG A 126 -19.86 0.32 17.60
C ARG A 126 -18.62 -0.56 17.76
N TYR A 127 -17.45 -0.14 17.26
CA TYR A 127 -16.22 -0.94 17.34
C TYR A 127 -15.04 -0.18 17.98
N ILE A 128 -15.28 1.01 18.55
CA ILE A 128 -14.19 1.88 19.01
C ILE A 128 -13.26 1.21 20.03
N ASP A 129 -13.77 0.37 20.92
CA ASP A 129 -12.96 -0.30 21.94
C ASP A 129 -11.98 -1.31 21.30
N VAL A 130 -12.44 -2.08 20.30
CA VAL A 130 -11.55 -2.99 19.57
C VAL A 130 -10.57 -2.24 18.67
N MET A 131 -10.98 -1.10 18.10
CA MET A 131 -10.08 -0.23 17.32
C MET A 131 -8.96 0.32 18.21
N ARG A 132 -9.28 0.86 19.38
CA ARG A 132 -8.29 1.38 20.34
C ARG A 132 -7.32 0.32 20.82
N GLN A 133 -7.81 -0.88 21.10
CA GLN A 133 -6.92 -2.00 21.46
C GLN A 133 -6.01 -2.42 20.30
N ALA A 134 -6.51 -2.45 19.07
CA ALA A 134 -5.72 -2.74 17.90
C ALA A 134 -4.64 -1.68 17.63
N GLU A 135 -4.98 -0.39 17.83
CA GLU A 135 -4.02 0.71 17.72
C GLU A 135 -2.92 0.59 18.78
N ALA A 136 -3.28 0.34 20.04
CA ALA A 136 -2.32 0.18 21.12
C ALA A 136 -1.32 -0.96 20.82
N ASN A 137 -1.82 -2.08 20.29
CA ASN A 137 -0.99 -3.21 19.88
C ASN A 137 -0.10 -2.87 18.66
N ALA A 138 -0.62 -2.12 17.68
CA ALA A 138 0.15 -1.70 16.51
C ALA A 138 1.28 -0.74 16.90
N ARG A 139 1.02 0.19 17.82
CA ARG A 139 2.01 1.11 18.41
C ARG A 139 3.10 0.33 19.16
N ALA A 140 2.72 -0.56 20.06
CA ALA A 140 3.66 -1.35 20.85
C ALA A 140 4.54 -2.27 19.99
N ALA A 141 4.06 -2.68 18.82
CA ALA A 141 4.76 -3.54 17.89
C ALA A 141 5.51 -2.80 16.77
N GLY A 142 5.61 -1.46 16.81
CA GLY A 142 6.28 -0.68 15.76
C GLY A 142 5.72 -0.97 14.37
N ARG A 143 4.39 -0.96 14.21
CA ARG A 143 3.75 -1.25 12.92
C ARG A 143 3.43 0.02 12.16
N GLY A 144 3.82 0.01 10.89
CA GLY A 144 3.44 1.04 9.93
C GLY A 144 3.77 2.44 10.40
N LEU A 145 2.79 3.34 10.42
CA LEU A 145 3.00 4.74 10.76
C LEU A 145 3.64 4.94 12.15
N TRP A 146 3.50 3.97 13.06
CA TRP A 146 4.08 4.03 14.40
C TRP A 146 5.59 3.80 14.43
N GLU A 147 6.16 3.19 13.39
CA GLU A 147 7.60 2.98 13.22
C GLU A 147 8.21 4.04 12.30
N TYR A 148 7.52 4.35 11.20
CA TYR A 148 8.09 5.13 10.11
C TYR A 148 7.84 6.63 10.20
N CYS A 149 6.91 7.09 11.04
CA CYS A 149 6.55 8.50 11.12
C CYS A 149 6.90 9.11 12.49
N PRO A 150 7.39 10.36 12.52
CA PRO A 150 7.71 11.04 13.77
C PRO A 150 6.45 11.39 14.58
N SER A 151 5.33 11.64 13.89
CA SER A 151 4.01 11.82 14.48
C SER A 151 2.93 11.59 13.42
N PHE A 152 1.70 11.34 13.87
CA PHE A 152 0.55 11.28 12.96
C PHE A 152 0.37 12.63 12.24
N GLY A 153 0.18 12.59 10.92
CA GLY A 153 0.03 13.79 10.09
C GLY A 153 1.33 14.58 9.85
N ALA A 154 2.49 14.07 10.29
CA ALA A 154 3.76 14.68 9.92
C ALA A 154 3.91 14.69 8.40
N PRO A 155 4.46 15.75 7.78
CA PRO A 155 4.73 15.75 6.35
C PRO A 155 5.62 14.56 5.97
N LEU A 156 5.34 13.94 4.82
CA LEU A 156 6.23 12.97 4.22
C LEU A 156 7.50 13.72 3.83
N VAL A 157 8.54 13.57 4.65
CA VAL A 157 9.86 14.09 4.32
C VAL A 157 10.36 13.21 3.19
N GLN A 158 10.19 13.67 1.95
CA GLN A 158 10.95 13.09 0.85
C GLN A 158 12.42 13.18 1.28
N PRO A 159 13.23 12.11 1.16
CA PRO A 159 14.65 12.26 1.34
C PRO A 159 15.04 13.44 0.44
N THR A 160 15.57 14.50 1.03
CA THR A 160 16.21 15.56 0.24
C THR A 160 17.13 14.80 -0.69
N PRO A 161 17.10 15.02 -2.02
CA PRO A 161 18.07 14.35 -2.88
C PRO A 161 19.41 14.63 -2.21
N THR A 162 20.06 13.56 -1.73
CA THR A 162 21.43 13.69 -1.23
C THR A 162 22.12 14.39 -2.38
N PRO A 163 22.74 15.57 -2.18
CA PRO A 163 23.39 16.25 -3.28
C PRO A 163 24.26 15.19 -3.93
N THR A 164 23.98 14.86 -5.19
CA THR A 164 24.79 13.92 -5.96
C THR A 164 26.22 14.31 -5.63
N PRO A 165 27.04 13.43 -5.01
CA PRO A 165 28.39 13.82 -4.67
C PRO A 165 28.98 14.37 -5.94
N THR A 166 29.26 15.68 -5.94
CA THR A 166 29.95 16.32 -7.05
C THR A 166 31.22 15.52 -7.17
N LEU A 167 31.29 14.66 -8.19
CA LEU A 167 32.51 13.95 -8.51
C LEU A 167 33.56 15.05 -8.58
N ALA A 168 34.51 15.03 -7.63
CA ALA A 168 35.65 15.90 -7.70
C ALA A 168 36.21 15.78 -9.13
N PRO A 169 36.58 16.89 -9.78
CA PRO A 169 37.08 16.84 -11.15
C PRO A 169 38.19 15.79 -11.18
N ILE A 170 37.92 14.68 -11.88
CA ILE A 170 38.91 13.65 -12.13
C ILE A 170 40.04 14.38 -12.81
N SER A 171 41.18 14.47 -12.12
CA SER A 171 42.39 15.02 -12.70
C SER A 171 42.65 14.23 -13.97
N THR A 172 42.66 14.93 -15.10
CA THR A 172 42.88 14.36 -16.42
C THR A 172 44.12 13.47 -16.38
N PRO A 173 44.01 12.15 -16.61
CA PRO A 173 45.20 11.36 -16.83
C PRO A 173 45.84 11.84 -18.13
N THR A 174 47.13 12.12 -18.05
CA THR A 174 48.01 12.42 -19.19
C THR A 174 47.83 11.34 -20.27
N PRO A 175 47.71 11.69 -21.56
CA PRO A 175 47.52 10.70 -22.61
C PRO A 175 48.77 9.81 -22.70
N SER A 176 48.60 8.54 -22.33
CA SER A 176 49.56 7.47 -22.58
C SER A 176 49.34 6.92 -23.99
N PRO A 177 50.39 6.65 -24.79
CA PRO A 177 50.23 6.28 -26.19
C PRO A 177 49.64 4.88 -26.34
N ALA A 178 48.80 4.74 -27.36
CA ALA A 178 48.12 3.50 -27.74
C ALA A 178 49.10 2.37 -28.10
N PRO A 179 48.70 1.13 -27.81
CA PRO A 179 48.84 0.08 -28.81
C PRO A 179 47.52 -0.66 -29.10
N SER A 180 47.53 -1.23 -30.31
CA SER A 180 46.50 -1.91 -31.09
C SER A 180 45.98 -3.26 -30.49
N PRO A 181 44.92 -3.85 -31.08
CA PRO A 181 44.02 -4.79 -30.41
C PRO A 181 44.40 -6.27 -30.57
N SER A 182 43.90 -7.15 -29.70
CA SER A 182 43.10 -8.35 -30.07
C SER A 182 42.95 -9.35 -28.91
N ALA A 183 41.73 -9.90 -28.83
CA ALA A 183 41.33 -11.24 -28.38
C ALA A 183 41.13 -11.61 -26.89
N ALA A 184 39.86 -11.99 -26.67
CA ALA A 184 39.33 -13.10 -25.88
C ALA A 184 38.94 -12.89 -24.39
N PRO A 185 37.78 -13.45 -23.94
CA PRO A 185 37.16 -13.10 -22.67
C PRO A 185 37.39 -14.15 -21.56
N ARG A 186 37.25 -13.69 -20.30
CA ARG A 186 36.74 -14.35 -19.06
C ARG A 186 37.63 -13.98 -17.84
N PRO A 187 37.12 -14.02 -16.58
CA PRO A 187 35.81 -14.49 -16.13
C PRO A 187 34.98 -13.42 -15.38
N PHE A 188 33.67 -13.65 -15.30
CA PHE A 188 32.79 -12.96 -14.37
C PHE A 188 33.23 -13.23 -12.94
N VAL A 189 33.47 -12.17 -12.18
CA VAL A 189 33.62 -12.20 -10.74
C VAL A 189 32.35 -11.58 -10.15
N GLN A 190 31.51 -12.40 -9.52
CA GLN A 190 30.59 -11.89 -8.49
C GLN A 190 31.35 -11.70 -7.18
N PRO A 191 30.99 -10.69 -6.39
CA PRO A 191 30.44 -11.03 -5.07
C PRO A 191 29.34 -10.07 -4.54
N ASN A 192 28.18 -10.65 -4.18
CA ASN A 192 27.43 -10.52 -2.91
C ASN A 192 26.81 -9.16 -2.44
N PRO A 193 25.91 -9.10 -1.43
CA PRO A 193 24.44 -9.12 -1.62
C PRO A 193 23.69 -8.07 -0.74
N GLU A 194 23.69 -6.78 -1.08
CA GLU A 194 23.02 -5.77 -0.23
C GLU A 194 21.83 -5.06 -0.89
N GLY A 195 21.32 -5.58 -2.02
CA GLY A 195 20.25 -4.90 -2.77
C GLY A 195 19.25 -5.83 -3.44
N CYS A 196 19.11 -7.07 -2.96
CA CYS A 196 18.21 -8.06 -3.57
C CYS A 196 16.97 -8.31 -2.72
N ALA A 197 15.81 -8.34 -3.36
CA ALA A 197 14.55 -8.79 -2.82
C ALA A 197 14.67 -10.24 -2.33
N PHE A 198 14.19 -10.48 -1.11
CA PHE A 198 14.12 -11.82 -0.55
C PHE A 198 13.05 -12.62 -1.29
N GLY A 199 13.37 -13.84 -1.72
CA GLY A 199 12.42 -14.71 -2.42
C GLY A 199 12.57 -14.77 -3.94
N TYR A 200 13.60 -14.14 -4.51
CA TYR A 200 13.96 -14.26 -5.93
C TYR A 200 15.39 -14.78 -6.10
N THR A 201 15.64 -15.57 -7.13
CA THR A 201 16.98 -16.04 -7.50
C THR A 201 17.09 -16.14 -9.02
N PRO A 202 17.93 -15.36 -9.73
CA PRO A 202 18.98 -14.44 -9.25
C PRO A 202 18.44 -13.13 -8.66
N CYS A 203 19.33 -12.18 -8.33
CA CYS A 203 19.01 -10.92 -7.66
C CYS A 203 17.97 -10.08 -8.42
N VAL A 204 16.84 -9.79 -7.77
CA VAL A 204 15.82 -8.83 -8.20
C VAL A 204 15.85 -7.64 -7.23
N PRO A 205 15.77 -6.37 -7.66
CA PRO A 205 15.68 -5.22 -6.75
C PRO A 205 14.46 -5.30 -5.81
N PRO A 206 14.51 -4.75 -4.58
CA PRO A 206 13.36 -4.75 -3.68
C PRO A 206 12.27 -3.76 -4.10
N TYR A 207 11.01 -4.20 -4.07
CA TYR A 207 9.84 -3.32 -4.17
C TYR A 207 9.76 -2.33 -3.01
N PRO A 208 9.44 -1.03 -3.22
CA PRO A 208 9.32 -0.30 -4.50
C PRO A 208 10.66 0.32 -4.99
N PRO A 209 10.84 0.60 -6.30
CA PRO A 209 9.82 0.62 -7.37
C PRO A 209 9.44 -0.78 -7.87
N ASP A 210 8.33 -0.86 -8.61
CA ASP A 210 7.93 -2.10 -9.27
C ASP A 210 8.82 -2.37 -10.49
N VAL A 211 9.26 -3.62 -10.69
CA VAL A 211 10.16 -4.02 -11.77
C VAL A 211 9.45 -5.02 -12.67
N ASN A 212 9.68 -4.92 -13.99
CA ASN A 212 9.12 -5.86 -14.96
C ASN A 212 10.22 -6.81 -15.47
N CYS A 213 9.84 -7.90 -16.14
CA CYS A 213 10.78 -8.85 -16.75
C CYS A 213 11.74 -8.23 -17.78
N GLU A 214 11.43 -7.05 -18.33
CA GLU A 214 12.31 -6.32 -19.24
C GLU A 214 13.51 -5.67 -18.51
N ASP A 215 13.38 -5.46 -17.20
CA ASP A 215 14.36 -4.75 -16.36
C ASP A 215 15.31 -5.71 -15.61
N VAL A 216 15.05 -7.03 -15.68
CA VAL A 216 15.76 -8.06 -14.93
C VAL A 216 16.17 -9.22 -15.85
N ALA A 217 17.33 -9.82 -15.61
CA ALA A 217 17.82 -10.93 -16.42
C ALA A 217 17.20 -12.26 -15.96
N GLY A 218 16.33 -12.86 -16.79
CA GLY A 218 15.65 -14.14 -16.53
C GLY A 218 16.35 -15.39 -17.10
N PRO A 219 15.91 -16.61 -16.71
CA PRO A 219 14.76 -16.91 -15.84
C PRO A 219 15.05 -16.71 -14.33
N ILE A 220 14.02 -16.33 -13.57
CA ILE A 220 14.11 -16.02 -12.14
C ILE A 220 13.26 -17.00 -11.34
N GLN A 221 13.86 -17.69 -10.38
CA GLN A 221 13.14 -18.56 -9.45
C GLN A 221 12.47 -17.74 -8.35
N VAL A 222 11.18 -17.96 -8.14
CA VAL A 222 10.39 -17.32 -7.07
C VAL A 222 10.20 -18.32 -5.94
N THR A 223 10.86 -18.07 -4.81
CA THR A 223 10.86 -18.96 -3.63
C THR A 223 10.05 -18.40 -2.45
N GLY A 224 9.33 -17.30 -2.66
CA GLY A 224 8.64 -16.55 -1.60
C GLY A 224 7.42 -15.79 -2.11
N ALA A 225 7.07 -14.69 -1.44
CA ALA A 225 6.04 -13.79 -1.95
C ALA A 225 6.55 -13.12 -3.25
N ASP A 226 5.64 -12.84 -4.18
CA ASP A 226 5.94 -12.11 -5.42
C ASP A 226 5.36 -10.68 -5.41
N PRO A 227 5.93 -9.72 -4.64
CA PRO A 227 5.45 -8.34 -4.62
C PRO A 227 5.50 -7.62 -5.97
N HIS A 228 6.38 -8.06 -6.87
CA HIS A 228 6.53 -7.51 -8.21
C HIS A 228 5.58 -8.11 -9.25
N GLY A 229 4.95 -9.25 -8.95
CA GLY A 229 4.08 -9.94 -9.90
C GLY A 229 4.84 -10.51 -11.12
N LEU A 230 6.10 -10.91 -10.94
CA LEU A 230 6.94 -11.46 -12.01
C LEU A 230 6.60 -12.93 -12.36
N ASP A 231 5.99 -13.68 -11.43
CA ASP A 231 5.52 -15.06 -11.58
C ASP A 231 3.99 -15.06 -11.66
N ALA A 232 3.47 -14.67 -12.82
CA ALA A 232 2.03 -14.46 -13.01
C ALA A 232 1.22 -15.77 -12.97
N ASP A 233 1.83 -16.91 -13.30
CA ASP A 233 1.22 -18.23 -13.34
C ASP A 233 1.52 -19.09 -12.10
N ASN A 234 2.35 -18.60 -11.17
CA ASN A 234 2.69 -19.20 -9.88
C ASN A 234 3.31 -20.60 -10.00
N ASP A 235 4.13 -20.82 -11.02
CA ASP A 235 4.81 -22.10 -11.23
C ASP A 235 6.19 -22.14 -10.53
N GLY A 236 6.61 -21.00 -9.94
CA GLY A 236 7.87 -20.81 -9.26
C GLY A 236 9.00 -20.31 -10.16
N ILE A 237 8.73 -20.00 -11.43
CA ILE A 237 9.68 -19.52 -12.42
C ILE A 237 9.14 -18.26 -13.12
N ALA A 238 9.58 -17.10 -12.66
CA ALA A 238 9.32 -15.81 -13.29
C ALA A 238 10.17 -15.58 -14.56
N CYS A 239 9.63 -14.77 -15.47
CA CYS A 239 10.30 -14.28 -16.67
C CYS A 239 10.89 -15.39 -17.58
N GLU A 240 10.06 -16.40 -17.88
CA GLU A 240 10.42 -17.56 -18.71
C GLU A 240 10.42 -17.30 -20.24
N SER A 241 10.15 -16.06 -20.67
CA SER A 241 9.97 -15.65 -22.08
C SER A 241 11.07 -14.75 -22.62
#